data_AF-A0A7Y6MFC9-F1
#
_entry.id   AF-A0A7Y6MFC9-F1
#
_cell.length_a   1.000
_cell.length_b   1.000
_cell.length_c   1.000
_cell.angle_alpha   90.00
_cell.angle_beta   90.00
_cell.angle_gamma   90.00
#
_symmetry.space_group_name_H-M   'P 1'
#
loop_
_entity.id
_entity.type
_entity.pdbx_description
1 polymer ?
#
loop_
_entity_poly.entity_id
_entity_poly.type
_entity_poly.pdbx_seq_one_letter_code
_entity_poly.pdbx_strand_id
1 'polypeptide(L)' 'MVVRREHLAVYAKDDPGILVFPAPKGGPLRRSGYNELAAWPCAVQAIGVDGLHVHHLRHTGNMIAAESGAGLKGLMARM' A
#
# COMPACT_ATOMS: atom_id res chain seq x y z
N MET A 1 8.08 -13.05 7.80
CA MET A 1 7.38 -11.96 7.07
C MET A 1 6.39 -11.27 8.02
N VAL A 2 6.88 -10.30 8.81
CA VAL A 2 6.16 -9.63 9.92
C VAL A 2 5.77 -8.18 9.56
N VAL A 3 6.10 -7.76 8.33
CA VAL A 3 6.10 -6.37 7.84
C VAL A 3 4.84 -5.57 8.18
N ARG A 4 3.65 -6.19 8.17
CA ARG A 4 2.40 -5.48 8.47
C ARG A 4 2.30 -5.01 9.93
N ARG A 5 2.64 -5.85 10.92
CA ARG A 5 2.50 -5.47 12.34
C ARG A 5 3.52 -4.39 12.70
N GLU A 6 4.75 -4.56 12.24
CA GLU A 6 5.83 -3.59 12.42
C GLU A 6 5.50 -2.26 11.72
N HIS A 7 5.00 -2.31 10.48
CA HIS A 7 4.57 -1.11 9.76
C HIS A 7 3.45 -0.36 10.49
N LEU A 8 2.43 -1.07 10.98
CA LEU A 8 1.37 -0.43 11.76
C LEU A 8 1.90 0.18 13.07
N ALA A 9 2.82 -0.48 13.77
CA ALA A 9 3.42 0.05 14.99
C ALA A 9 4.21 1.35 14.75
N VAL A 10 4.80 1.52 13.55
CA VAL A 10 5.59 2.71 13.20
C VAL A 10 4.72 3.84 12.64
N TYR A 11 3.72 3.50 11.81
CA TYR A 11 3.00 4.48 10.99
C TYR A 11 1.53 4.70 11.36
N ALA A 12 0.94 3.85 12.21
CA ALA A 12 -0.42 4.02 12.70
C ALA A 12 -0.44 4.35 14.20
N LYS A 13 -1.39 5.19 14.61
CA LYS A 13 -1.65 5.39 16.05
C LYS A 13 -2.35 4.16 16.61
N ASP A 14 -2.11 3.89 17.90
CA ASP A 14 -2.75 2.81 18.64
C ASP A 14 -4.16 3.21 19.11
N ASP A 15 -5.00 3.63 18.16
CA ASP A 15 -6.42 3.94 18.39
C ASP A 15 -7.27 3.16 17.37
N PRO A 16 -8.11 2.21 17.81
CA PRO A 16 -8.93 1.39 16.93
C PRO A 16 -9.87 2.18 16.00
N GLY A 17 -10.20 3.42 16.35
CA GLY A 17 -11.10 4.28 15.57
C GLY A 17 -10.41 5.08 14.47
N ILE A 18 -9.08 5.10 14.42
CA ILE A 18 -8.36 5.95 13.47
C ILE A 18 -8.10 5.28 12.13
N LEU A 19 -8.05 6.10 11.08
CA LEU A 19 -7.65 5.66 9.76
C LEU A 19 -6.16 5.33 9.74
N VAL A 20 -5.81 4.15 9.23
CA VAL A 20 -4.40 3.76 8.98
C VAL A 20 -3.74 4.67 7.95
N PHE A 21 -4.51 5.16 6.97
CA PHE A 21 -4.05 6.11 5.96
C PHE A 21 -4.95 7.35 5.95
N PRO A 22 -4.74 8.31 6.87
CA PRO A 22 -5.51 9.54 6.90
C PRO A 22 -5.01 10.51 5.82
N ALA A 23 -5.93 11.25 5.19
CA ALA A 23 -5.56 12.44 4.44
C ALA A 23 -5.01 13.52 5.39
N PRO A 24 -4.28 14.54 4.91
CA PRO A 24 -3.69 15.57 5.78
C PRO A 24 -4.67 16.28 6.71
N LYS A 25 -5.96 16.34 6.34
CA LYS A 25 -7.04 16.93 7.15
C LYS A 25 -7.77 15.92 8.07
N GLY A 26 -7.23 14.72 8.25
CA GLY A 26 -7.76 13.69 9.17
C GLY A 26 -8.90 12.82 8.62
N GLY A 27 -9.40 13.10 7.41
CA GLY A 27 -10.44 12.28 6.76
C GLY A 27 -9.89 11.13 5.90
N PRO A 28 -10.76 10.32 5.27
CA PRO A 28 -10.34 9.25 4.37
C PRO A 28 -9.54 9.76 3.17
N LEU A 29 -8.44 9.08 2.86
CA LEU A 29 -7.68 9.35 1.65
C LEU A 29 -8.50 8.94 0.41
N ARG A 30 -8.78 9.90 -0.46
CA ARG A 30 -9.54 9.66 -1.70
C ARG A 30 -8.61 9.21 -2.82
N ARG A 31 -9.10 8.28 -3.66
CA ARG A 31 -8.36 7.76 -4.82
C ARG A 31 -7.93 8.87 -5.80
N SER A 32 -8.80 9.83 -6.08
CA SER A 32 -8.54 10.89 -7.08
C SER A 32 -7.36 11.80 -6.72
N GLY A 33 -7.09 12.01 -5.43
CA GLY A 33 -5.97 12.82 -4.94
C GLY A 33 -4.78 12.01 -4.43
N TYR A 34 -4.83 10.67 -4.53
CA TYR A 34 -3.83 9.81 -3.92
C TYR A 34 -2.42 10.12 -4.41
N ASN A 35 -2.21 10.23 -5.73
CA ASN A 35 -0.87 10.38 -6.30
C ASN A 35 -0.17 11.65 -5.79
N GLU A 36 -0.91 12.75 -5.71
CA GLU A 36 -0.38 14.01 -5.18
C GLU A 36 -0.11 13.91 -3.67
N LEU A 37 -1.09 13.43 -2.90
CA LEU A 37 -0.99 13.34 -1.45
C LEU A 37 0.07 12.35 -0.96
N ALA A 38 0.32 11.28 -1.72
CA ALA A 38 1.36 10.30 -1.45
C ALA A 38 2.72 10.67 -2.08
N ALA A 39 2.83 11.82 -2.76
CA ALA A 39 4.00 12.20 -3.55
C ALA A 39 4.48 11.09 -4.50
N TRP A 40 3.53 10.32 -5.06
CA TRP A 40 3.84 9.13 -5.86
C TRP A 40 4.68 9.45 -7.10
N PRO A 41 4.39 10.51 -7.90
CA PRO A 41 5.23 10.86 -9.04
C PRO A 41 6.68 11.13 -8.64
N CYS A 42 6.91 11.78 -7.50
CA CYS A 42 8.25 12.04 -6.98
C CYS A 42 8.97 10.73 -6.61
N ALA A 43 8.26 9.78 -5.99
CA ALA A 43 8.80 8.47 -5.66
C ALA A 43 9.19 7.68 -6.93
N VAL A 44 8.32 7.69 -7.95
CA VAL A 44 8.57 7.05 -9.25
C VAL A 44 9.80 7.65 -9.94
N GLN A 45 9.91 8.99 -9.95
CA GLN A 45 11.05 9.69 -10.50
C GLN A 45 12.34 9.37 -9.74
N ALA A 46 12.28 9.32 -8.40
CA ALA A 46 13.45 9.04 -7.56
C ALA A 46 14.04 7.65 -7.80
N ILE A 47 13.22 6.67 -8.18
CA ILE A 47 13.68 5.32 -8.53
C ILE A 47 13.94 5.11 -10.03
N GLY A 48 13.61 6.09 -10.87
CA GLY A 48 13.83 6.05 -12.33
C GLY A 48 12.96 5.04 -13.08
N VAL A 49 11.79 4.67 -12.55
CA VAL A 49 10.90 3.65 -13.15
C VAL A 49 9.66 4.31 -13.73
N ASP A 50 9.84 5.04 -14.82
CA ASP A 50 8.75 5.76 -15.48
C ASP A 50 7.55 4.85 -15.81
N GLY A 51 6.33 5.38 -15.62
CA GLY A 51 5.09 4.62 -15.85
C GLY A 51 4.69 3.67 -14.72
N LEU A 52 5.44 3.61 -13.61
CA LEU A 52 5.03 2.84 -12.44
C LEU A 52 3.82 3.50 -11.75
N HIS A 53 2.68 2.81 -11.75
CA HIS A 53 1.49 3.20 -11.01
C HIS A 53 1.37 2.43 -9.70
N VAL A 54 0.77 3.03 -8.66
CA VAL A 54 0.55 2.36 -7.36
C VAL A 54 -0.19 1.04 -7.49
N HIS A 55 -1.14 0.92 -8.42
CA HIS A 55 -1.88 -0.32 -8.59
C HIS A 55 -1.00 -1.49 -9.06
N HIS A 56 0.15 -1.24 -9.69
CA HIS A 56 1.12 -2.28 -10.04
C HIS A 56 1.71 -2.94 -8.79
N LEU A 57 1.82 -2.23 -7.66
CA LEU A 57 2.31 -2.80 -6.40
C LEU A 57 1.42 -3.94 -5.89
N ARG A 58 0.12 -3.94 -6.22
CA ARG A 58 -0.79 -5.06 -5.89
C ARG A 58 -0.39 -6.32 -6.64
N HIS A 59 0.03 -6.21 -7.91
CA HIS A 59 0.52 -7.36 -8.67
C HIS A 59 1.82 -7.91 -8.06
N THR A 60 2.76 -7.04 -7.69
CA THR A 60 3.99 -7.45 -6.99
C THR A 60 3.67 -8.16 -5.66
N GLY A 61 2.74 -7.61 -4.87
CA GLY A 61 2.31 -8.25 -3.62
C GLY A 61 1.69 -9.63 -3.82
N ASN A 62 0.94 -9.83 -4.91
CA ASN A 62 0.39 -11.14 -5.27
C ASN A 62 1.47 -12.12 -5.72
N MET A 63 2.47 -11.67 -6.49
CA MET A 63 3.62 -12.50 -6.87
C MET A 63 4.40 -12.96 -5.63
N ILE A 64 4.72 -12.04 -4.71
CA ILE A 64 5.41 -12.37 -3.45
C ILE A 64 4.59 -13.37 -2.62
N ALA A 65 3.27 -13.20 -2.56
CA ALA A 65 2.39 -14.13 -1.85
C ALA A 65 2.39 -15.52 -2.51
N ALA A 66 2.35 -15.59 -3.85
CA ALA A 66 2.40 -16.83 -4.59
C ALA A 66 3.74 -17.57 -4.37
N GLU A 67 4.86 -16.86 -4.45
CA GLU A 67 6.20 -17.38 -4.16
C GLU A 67 6.32 -17.88 -2.71
N SER A 68 5.61 -17.24 -1.77
CA SER A 68 5.56 -17.66 -0.37
C SER A 68 4.62 -18.86 -0.11
N GLY A 69 4.10 -19.50 -1.16
CA GLY A 69 3.27 -20.70 -1.06
C GLY A 69 1.77 -20.43 -0.89
N ALA A 70 1.29 -19.21 -1.13
CA ALA A 70 -0.15 -18.94 -1.12
C ALA A 70 -0.83 -19.69 -2.28
N GLY A 71 -1.77 -20.58 -1.94
CA GLY A 71 -2.60 -21.26 -2.95
C GLY A 71 -3.56 -20.31 -3.67
N LEU A 72 -4.11 -20.76 -4.80
CA LEU A 72 -4.99 -19.98 -5.68
C LEU A 72 -6.15 -19.28 -4.93
N LYS A 73 -6.83 -19.98 -4.04
CA LYS A 73 -7.90 -19.42 -3.20
C LYS A 73 -7.41 -18.25 -2.34
N GLY A 74 -6.20 -18.36 -1.79
CA GLY A 74 -5.57 -17.33 -0.97
C GLY A 74 -5.13 -16.11 -1.77
N LEU A 75 -4.78 -16.28 -3.05
CA LEU A 75 -4.48 -15.20 -3.98
C LEU A 75 -5.75 -14.50 -4.47
N MET A 76 -6.80 -15.25 -4.81
CA MET A 76 -8.09 -14.69 -5.21
C MET A 76 -8.73 -13.84 -4.09
N ALA A 77 -8.59 -14.25 -2.83
CA ALA A 77 -9.10 -13.47 -1.70
C ALA A 77 -8.32 -12.15 -1.43
N ARG A 78 -7.16 -11.97 -2.06
CA ARG A 78 -6.32 -10.75 -1.99
C ARG A 78 -6.51 -9.84 -3.20
N MET A 79 -7.27 -10.30 -4.19
CA MET A 79 -7.58 -9.58 -5.39
C MET A 79 -8.94 -8.87 -5.23
#